data_AF-A0A937R797-F1
#
_entry.id   AF-A0A937R797-F1
#
_cell.length_a   1.000
_cell.length_b   1.000
_cell.length_c   1.000
_cell.angle_alpha   90.00
_cell.angle_beta   90.00
_cell.angle_gamma   90.00
#
_symmetry.space_group_name_H-M   'P 1'
#
loop_
_entity.id
_entity.type
_entity.pdbx_description
1 polymer ?
#
loop_
_entity_poly.entity_id
_entity_poly.type
_entity_poly.pdbx_seq_one_letter_code
_entity_poly.pdbx_strand_id
1 'polypeptide(L)'
;MHRASTRRSTQQKLSIFRSCFAGLRNVYGTYDPATGQVRQVKEPVTDRVILCHLQGRRPYGVYLLDGDRTRALSIDFDDHHLNPPMELLATARNYGVATYIEVSKSKGYHVWMFFGERGVLAAKARRLAQLLLDDIGMPETEVFPKHDRLDDRAQYGNFINAPLFGALVPKGRTVFLNDRDFARPHRDQWALLEGVKRVTASDLDDILETEGLTQLDTSRAQRDRKTALGLLSTFGLPPCAQRMLGNGVTDYQRTACFRLAIHFKKA
;
A
#
# COMPACT_ATOMS: atom_id res chain seq x y z
N MET A 1 -11.43 12.20 26.97
CA MET A 1 -10.25 11.69 27.70
C MET A 1 -9.03 11.72 26.79
N HIS A 2 -8.11 12.67 26.99
CA HIS A 2 -6.82 12.69 26.31
C HIS A 2 -5.95 11.57 26.90
N ARG A 3 -5.71 10.48 26.15
CA ARG A 3 -4.60 9.57 26.47
C ARG A 3 -3.32 10.37 26.36
N ALA A 4 -2.61 10.55 27.47
CA ALA A 4 -1.23 11.00 27.46
C ALA A 4 -0.44 10.11 26.48
N SER A 5 0.33 10.71 25.57
CA SER A 5 1.25 9.96 24.71
C SER A 5 2.26 9.29 25.63
N THR A 6 2.08 7.99 25.87
CA THR A 6 3.02 7.17 26.61
C THR A 6 4.32 7.21 25.83
N ARG A 7 5.38 7.77 26.44
CA ARG A 7 6.71 7.81 25.82
C ARG A 7 7.17 6.37 25.59
N ARG A 8 7.14 5.94 24.32
CA ARG A 8 7.65 4.63 23.91
C ARG A 8 9.18 4.62 23.97
N SER A 9 9.75 3.55 24.53
CA SER A 9 11.19 3.31 24.53
C SER A 9 11.73 3.13 23.11
N THR A 10 13.04 3.26 22.94
CA THR A 10 13.70 2.98 21.65
C THR A 10 13.39 1.57 21.17
N GLN A 11 13.42 0.57 22.07
CA GLN A 11 13.14 -0.81 21.70
C GLN A 11 11.70 -1.02 21.25
N GLN A 12 10.73 -0.37 21.90
CA GLN A 12 9.33 -0.42 21.48
C GLN A 12 9.15 0.18 20.08
N LYS A 13 9.77 1.32 19.79
CA LYS A 13 9.73 1.94 18.46
C LYS A 13 10.36 1.05 17.38
N LEU A 14 11.51 0.44 17.66
CA LEU A 14 12.16 -0.50 16.75
C LEU A 14 11.30 -1.75 16.50
N SER A 15 10.61 -2.25 17.53
CA SER A 15 9.67 -3.36 17.41
C SER A 15 8.48 -3.00 16.52
N ILE A 16 7.83 -1.87 16.78
CA ILE A 16 6.70 -1.37 15.98
C ILE A 16 7.13 -1.18 14.53
N PHE A 17 8.26 -0.51 14.29
CA PHE A 17 8.75 -0.26 12.94
C PHE A 17 8.97 -1.55 12.14
N ARG A 18 9.65 -2.55 12.74
CA ARG A 18 9.87 -3.87 12.10
C ARG A 18 8.59 -4.67 11.90
N SER A 19 7.55 -4.41 12.71
CA SER A 19 6.26 -5.07 12.51
C SER A 19 5.53 -4.57 11.27
N CYS A 20 5.81 -3.34 10.83
CA CYS A 20 5.18 -2.67 9.69
C CYS A 20 6.04 -2.75 8.42
N PHE A 21 7.34 -2.46 8.53
CA PHE A 21 8.25 -2.29 7.41
C PHE A 21 9.32 -3.38 7.44
N ALA A 22 8.96 -4.57 6.97
CA ALA A 22 9.86 -5.71 6.92
C ALA A 22 9.70 -6.52 5.63
N GLY A 23 10.79 -7.16 5.24
CA GLY A 23 10.87 -8.16 4.18
C GLY A 23 12.26 -8.79 4.25
N LEU A 24 13.09 -8.63 3.21
CA LEU A 24 14.45 -9.18 3.21
C LEU A 24 15.29 -8.62 4.37
N ARG A 25 16.06 -9.52 5.00
CA ARG A 25 16.82 -9.25 6.22
C ARG A 25 18.32 -9.12 5.99
N ASN A 26 18.80 -9.48 4.82
CA ASN A 26 20.22 -9.51 4.45
C ASN A 26 20.59 -8.41 3.42
N VAL A 27 19.64 -7.54 3.08
CA VAL A 27 19.85 -6.46 2.11
C VAL A 27 18.91 -5.29 2.44
N TYR A 28 19.36 -4.06 2.16
CA TYR A 28 18.51 -2.89 2.23
C TYR A 28 18.93 -1.80 1.24
N GLY A 29 17.99 -0.93 0.90
CA GLY A 29 18.25 0.26 0.10
C GLY A 29 18.72 1.42 0.97
N THR A 30 19.49 2.32 0.39
CA THR A 30 19.77 3.64 0.98
C THR A 30 19.97 4.63 -0.15
N TYR A 31 19.89 5.92 0.17
CA TYR A 31 20.39 6.96 -0.71
C TYR A 31 21.33 7.88 0.06
N ASP A 32 22.17 8.60 -0.67
CA ASP A 32 22.95 9.71 -0.14
C ASP A 32 22.07 10.97 -0.06
N PRO A 33 21.82 11.55 1.13
CA PRO A 33 20.98 12.74 1.24
C PRO A 33 21.51 13.99 0.54
N ALA A 34 22.82 14.09 0.28
CA ALA A 34 23.44 15.23 -0.38
C ALA A 34 23.38 15.09 -1.91
N THR A 35 23.65 13.90 -2.46
CA THR A 35 23.71 13.69 -3.92
C THR A 35 22.44 13.09 -4.49
N GLY A 36 21.57 12.51 -3.65
CA GLY A 36 20.41 11.74 -4.06
C GLY A 36 20.75 10.36 -4.62
N GLN A 37 22.04 9.98 -4.67
CA GLN A 37 22.48 8.72 -5.26
C GLN A 37 21.93 7.53 -4.47
N VAL A 38 21.15 6.71 -5.16
CA VAL A 38 20.55 5.48 -4.62
C VAL A 38 21.54 4.32 -4.72
N ARG A 39 21.64 3.48 -3.68
CA ARG A 39 22.41 2.25 -3.71
C ARG A 39 21.76 1.13 -2.87
N GLN A 40 22.09 -0.09 -3.25
CA GLN A 40 21.81 -1.29 -2.45
C GLN A 40 22.99 -1.55 -1.48
N VAL A 41 22.67 -1.98 -0.26
CA VAL A 41 23.65 -2.43 0.74
C VAL A 41 23.35 -3.90 1.07
N LYS A 42 24.31 -4.79 0.78
CA LYS A 42 24.20 -6.24 0.99
C LYS A 42 24.68 -6.63 2.40
N GLU A 43 24.00 -6.07 3.40
CA GLU A 43 24.30 -6.28 4.83
C GLU A 43 23.01 -6.61 5.60
N PRO A 44 23.12 -7.29 6.76
CA PRO A 44 21.97 -7.54 7.61
C PRO A 44 21.23 -6.27 8.07
N VAL A 45 19.90 -6.30 8.02
CA VAL A 45 19.03 -5.25 8.57
C VAL A 45 19.00 -5.38 10.09
N THR A 46 19.91 -4.67 10.75
CA THR A 46 20.01 -4.67 12.22
C THR A 46 19.22 -3.54 12.86
N ASP A 47 19.01 -3.61 14.18
CA ASP A 47 18.41 -2.52 14.97
C ASP A 47 19.20 -1.22 14.84
N ARG A 48 20.51 -1.30 14.62
CA ARG A 48 21.36 -0.14 14.35
C ARG A 48 21.03 0.52 13.01
N VAL A 49 20.75 -0.26 11.95
CA VAL A 49 20.36 0.27 10.63
C VAL A 49 19.05 1.06 10.76
N ILE A 50 18.05 0.46 11.40
CA ILE A 50 16.74 1.09 11.60
C ILE A 50 16.85 2.31 12.53
N LEU A 51 17.62 2.21 13.62
CA LEU A 51 17.84 3.33 14.52
C LEU A 51 18.53 4.51 13.82
N CYS A 52 19.54 4.26 12.99
CA CYS A 52 20.19 5.30 12.18
C CYS A 52 19.20 6.01 11.26
N HIS A 53 18.25 5.28 10.66
CA HIS A 53 17.17 5.86 9.86
C HIS A 53 16.23 6.74 10.69
N LEU A 54 15.72 6.20 11.80
CA LEU A 54 14.82 6.93 12.68
C LEU A 54 15.48 8.17 13.32
N GLN A 55 16.80 8.17 13.46
CA GLN A 55 17.60 9.32 13.92
C GLN A 55 17.98 10.30 12.81
N GLY A 56 17.63 10.03 11.55
CA GLY A 56 17.95 10.90 10.41
C GLY A 56 19.40 10.80 9.93
N ARG A 57 20.17 9.81 10.40
CA ARG A 57 21.61 9.67 10.10
C ARG A 57 21.87 8.99 8.76
N ARG A 58 21.09 7.96 8.43
CA ARG A 58 21.21 7.23 7.16
C ARG A 58 19.83 6.72 6.73
N PRO A 59 19.36 7.04 5.52
CA PRO A 59 18.08 6.52 5.04
C PRO A 59 18.09 4.99 4.94
N TYR A 60 16.96 4.38 5.24
CA TYR A 60 16.70 2.95 5.08
C TYR A 60 15.57 2.76 4.08
N GLY A 61 15.83 1.91 3.08
CA GLY A 61 14.87 1.42 2.12
C GLY A 61 14.61 -0.05 2.36
N VAL A 62 13.33 -0.43 2.44
CA VAL A 62 12.88 -1.79 2.72
C VAL A 62 12.59 -2.54 1.43
N TYR A 63 13.15 -3.74 1.29
CA TYR A 63 12.74 -4.72 0.28
C TYR A 63 11.57 -5.52 0.84
N LEU A 64 10.34 -5.23 0.41
CA LEU A 64 9.10 -5.77 0.99
C LEU A 64 8.83 -7.25 0.63
N LEU A 65 9.42 -7.74 -0.45
CA LEU A 65 9.20 -9.09 -0.97
C LEU A 65 10.19 -10.08 -0.36
N ASP A 66 9.69 -11.16 0.24
CA ASP A 66 10.47 -12.27 0.78
C ASP A 66 9.94 -13.58 0.19
N GLY A 67 10.71 -14.19 -0.72
CA GLY A 67 10.23 -15.28 -1.56
C GLY A 67 9.06 -14.82 -2.44
N ASP A 68 7.88 -15.41 -2.23
CA ASP A 68 6.61 -15.05 -2.88
C ASP A 68 5.64 -14.31 -1.94
N ARG A 69 6.11 -13.88 -0.77
CA ARG A 69 5.29 -13.28 0.28
C ARG A 69 5.67 -11.83 0.58
N THR A 70 4.68 -11.08 1.04
CA THR A 70 4.88 -9.73 1.55
C THR A 70 4.07 -9.47 2.81
N ARG A 71 4.62 -8.64 3.70
CA ARG A 71 3.96 -8.18 4.95
C ARG A 71 3.41 -6.76 4.86
N ALA A 72 3.78 -6.03 3.81
CA ALA A 72 3.20 -4.74 3.47
C ALA A 72 3.26 -4.50 1.97
N LEU A 73 2.39 -3.65 1.46
CA LEU A 73 2.42 -3.18 0.08
C LEU A 73 2.30 -1.67 0.09
N SER A 74 3.04 -1.00 -0.80
CA SER A 74 2.97 0.44 -0.99
C SER A 74 2.62 0.78 -2.43
N ILE A 75 1.66 1.69 -2.62
CA ILE A 75 1.34 2.29 -3.92
C ILE A 75 1.97 3.67 -3.96
N ASP A 76 2.82 3.93 -4.95
CA ASP A 76 3.65 5.14 -5.04
C ASP A 76 3.06 6.15 -6.02
N PHE A 77 2.50 7.23 -5.49
CA PHE A 77 1.98 8.35 -6.27
C PHE A 77 3.04 9.44 -6.38
N ASP A 78 3.72 9.50 -7.52
CA ASP A 78 4.80 10.46 -7.83
C ASP A 78 4.30 11.87 -8.23
N ASP A 79 3.26 12.36 -7.56
CA ASP A 79 2.62 13.66 -7.83
C ASP A 79 2.35 14.43 -6.54
N HIS A 80 2.37 15.76 -6.64
CA HIS A 80 2.03 16.70 -5.57
C HIS A 80 0.55 16.66 -5.17
N HIS A 81 -0.31 16.12 -6.03
CA HIS A 81 -1.76 16.06 -5.79
C HIS A 81 -2.14 14.94 -4.82
N LEU A 82 -2.78 15.30 -3.71
CA LEU A 82 -3.26 14.37 -2.69
C LEU A 82 -4.61 13.72 -3.04
N ASN A 83 -5.30 14.21 -4.06
CA ASN A 83 -6.62 13.70 -4.45
C ASN A 83 -6.59 12.21 -4.83
N PRO A 84 -5.66 11.71 -5.67
CA PRO A 84 -5.67 10.29 -6.01
C PRO A 84 -5.36 9.34 -4.84
N PRO A 85 -4.36 9.61 -3.95
CA PRO A 85 -4.20 8.84 -2.73
C PRO A 85 -5.45 8.82 -1.83
N MET A 86 -6.17 9.96 -1.72
CA MET A 86 -7.43 10.03 -0.97
C MET A 86 -8.56 9.22 -1.63
N GLU A 87 -8.66 9.26 -2.96
CA GLU A 87 -9.64 8.47 -3.71
C GLU A 87 -9.35 6.97 -3.57
N LEU A 88 -8.08 6.56 -3.67
CA LEU A 88 -7.66 5.18 -3.42
C LEU A 88 -8.03 4.73 -2.00
N LEU A 89 -7.81 5.58 -0.99
CA LEU A 89 -8.18 5.28 0.38
C LEU A 89 -9.70 5.12 0.55
N ALA A 90 -10.51 5.98 -0.07
CA ALA A 90 -11.97 5.84 -0.07
C ALA A 90 -12.43 4.56 -0.78
N THR A 91 -11.84 4.24 -1.94
CA THR A 91 -12.10 3.01 -2.69
C THR A 91 -11.73 1.78 -1.86
N ALA A 92 -10.55 1.75 -1.24
CA ALA A 92 -10.12 0.64 -0.38
C ALA A 92 -11.09 0.39 0.80
N ARG A 93 -11.65 1.44 1.39
CA ARG A 93 -12.68 1.32 2.45
C ARG A 93 -13.94 0.61 1.95
N ASN A 94 -14.35 0.80 0.70
CA ASN A 94 -15.48 0.06 0.11
C ASN A 94 -15.22 -1.46 0.04
N TYR A 95 -13.94 -1.85 -0.09
CA TYR A 95 -13.48 -3.24 -0.05
C TYR A 95 -13.21 -3.77 1.37
N GLY A 96 -13.43 -2.97 2.42
CA GLY A 96 -13.07 -3.34 3.79
C GLY A 96 -11.56 -3.33 4.06
N VAL A 97 -10.78 -2.75 3.15
CA VAL A 97 -9.30 -2.74 3.21
C VAL A 97 -8.83 -1.46 3.89
N ALA A 98 -7.99 -1.61 4.91
CA ALA A 98 -7.36 -0.49 5.58
C ALA A 98 -6.09 -0.05 4.85
N THR A 99 -6.00 1.25 4.54
CA THR A 99 -4.85 1.89 3.89
C THR A 99 -4.40 3.12 4.68
N TYR A 100 -3.12 3.49 4.51
CA TYR A 100 -2.50 4.59 5.25
C TYR A 100 -1.64 5.46 4.32
N ILE A 101 -1.94 6.76 4.25
CA ILE A 101 -1.22 7.69 3.39
C ILE A 101 0.00 8.24 4.13
N GLU A 102 1.18 8.07 3.53
CA GLU A 102 2.44 8.69 3.94
C GLU A 102 2.86 9.75 2.93
N VAL A 103 3.31 10.90 3.41
CA VAL A 103 3.95 11.92 2.57
C VAL A 103 5.34 11.40 2.20
N SER A 104 5.65 11.24 0.91
CA SER A 104 6.91 10.65 0.49
C SER A 104 8.11 11.56 0.78
N LYS A 105 9.33 11.06 0.55
CA LYS A 105 10.56 11.82 0.78
C LYS A 105 10.69 13.08 -0.08
N SER A 106 10.04 13.11 -1.24
CA SER A 106 10.21 14.14 -2.28
C SER A 106 8.90 14.88 -2.53
N LYS A 107 8.18 14.56 -3.60
CA LYS A 107 6.99 15.31 -4.05
C LYS A 107 5.69 14.50 -4.07
N GLY A 108 5.74 13.23 -3.67
CA GLY A 108 4.63 12.29 -3.79
C GLY A 108 4.03 11.82 -2.48
N TYR A 109 3.24 10.76 -2.58
CA TYR A 109 2.61 10.06 -1.46
C TYR A 109 2.71 8.56 -1.65
N HIS A 110 2.95 7.84 -0.57
CA HIS A 110 2.86 6.39 -0.54
C HIS A 110 1.56 5.98 0.17
N VAL A 111 0.77 5.10 -0.43
CA VAL A 111 -0.37 4.46 0.25
C VAL A 111 0.01 3.06 0.67
N TRP A 112 0.05 2.85 1.99
CA TRP A 112 0.46 1.60 2.61
C TRP A 112 -0.73 0.70 2.96
N MET A 113 -0.61 -0.59 2.65
CA MET A 113 -1.42 -1.68 3.16
C MET A 113 -0.54 -2.61 3.99
N PHE A 114 -1.02 -3.03 5.16
CA PHE A 114 -0.29 -3.94 6.04
C PHE A 114 -0.99 -5.30 6.11
N PHE A 115 -0.20 -6.37 6.17
CA PHE A 115 -0.68 -7.74 6.25
C PHE A 115 -0.27 -8.41 7.56
N GLY A 116 -0.84 -9.59 7.83
CA GLY A 116 -0.48 -10.41 8.99
C GLY A 116 1.01 -10.76 9.05
N GLU A 117 1.49 -11.21 10.22
CA GLU A 117 2.92 -11.47 10.44
C GLU A 117 3.52 -12.51 9.49
N ARG A 118 2.73 -13.50 9.08
CA ARG A 118 3.13 -14.53 8.09
C ARG A 118 3.16 -14.01 6.65
N GLY A 119 2.72 -12.77 6.42
CA GLY A 119 2.52 -12.18 5.10
C GLY A 119 1.42 -12.88 4.29
N VAL A 120 1.13 -12.30 3.13
CA VAL A 120 0.24 -12.86 2.10
C VAL A 120 1.05 -13.09 0.82
N LEU A 121 0.50 -13.85 -0.13
CA LEU A 121 1.11 -13.98 -1.45
C LEU A 121 1.19 -12.60 -2.12
N ALA A 122 2.38 -12.20 -2.55
CA ALA A 122 2.61 -10.90 -3.16
C ALA A 122 1.77 -10.72 -4.43
N ALA A 123 1.58 -11.80 -5.21
CA ALA A 123 0.68 -11.81 -6.36
C ALA A 123 -0.75 -11.36 -6.01
N LYS A 124 -1.31 -11.89 -4.92
CA LYS A 124 -2.68 -11.53 -4.47
C LYS A 124 -2.74 -10.10 -3.96
N ALA A 125 -1.74 -9.67 -3.17
CA ALA A 125 -1.66 -8.30 -2.67
C ALA A 125 -1.58 -7.28 -3.82
N ARG A 126 -0.73 -7.56 -4.82
CA ARG A 126 -0.61 -6.74 -6.02
C ARG A 126 -1.88 -6.76 -6.88
N ARG A 127 -2.60 -7.88 -6.92
CA ARG A 127 -3.89 -7.96 -7.62
C ARG A 127 -4.94 -7.06 -6.99
N LEU A 128 -5.03 -7.05 -5.65
CA LEU A 128 -5.87 -6.12 -4.91
C LEU A 128 -5.47 -4.67 -5.19
N ALA A 129 -4.17 -4.35 -5.15
CA ALA A 129 -3.69 -3.02 -5.48
C ALA A 129 -4.08 -2.59 -6.90
N GLN A 130 -3.95 -3.49 -7.88
CA GLN A 130 -4.35 -3.23 -9.26
C GLN A 130 -5.86 -3.02 -9.37
N LEU A 131 -6.69 -3.80 -8.68
CA LEU A 131 -8.14 -3.59 -8.63
C LEU A 131 -8.47 -2.17 -8.12
N LEU A 132 -7.85 -1.76 -7.01
CA LEU A 132 -8.06 -0.42 -6.44
C LEU A 132 -7.59 0.70 -7.39
N LEU A 133 -6.47 0.50 -8.08
CA LEU A 133 -5.92 1.45 -9.05
C LEU A 133 -6.76 1.54 -10.32
N ASP A 134 -7.22 0.40 -10.84
CA ASP A 134 -8.17 0.34 -11.95
C ASP A 134 -9.42 1.15 -11.56
N ASP A 135 -9.94 0.93 -10.34
CA ASP A 135 -11.12 1.61 -9.78
C ASP A 135 -11.06 3.13 -9.77
N ILE A 136 -9.89 3.70 -9.52
CA ILE A 136 -9.66 5.15 -9.57
C ILE A 136 -9.12 5.64 -10.92
N GLY A 137 -9.04 4.77 -11.93
CA GLY A 137 -8.57 5.12 -13.27
C GLY A 137 -7.07 5.37 -13.38
N MET A 138 -6.25 4.80 -12.50
CA MET A 138 -4.79 4.96 -12.48
C MET A 138 -4.03 3.62 -12.54
N PRO A 139 -4.27 2.77 -13.55
CA PRO A 139 -3.74 1.41 -13.61
C PRO A 139 -2.21 1.31 -13.68
N GLU A 140 -1.53 2.39 -14.11
CA GLU A 140 -0.07 2.40 -14.30
C GLU A 140 0.70 2.97 -13.10
N THR A 141 0.02 3.26 -11.98
CA THR A 141 0.70 3.71 -10.74
C THR A 141 1.59 2.61 -10.17
N GLU A 142 2.79 2.97 -9.72
CA GLU A 142 3.76 1.99 -9.25
C GLU A 142 3.31 1.31 -7.94
N VAL A 143 3.53 -0.01 -7.88
CA VAL A 143 3.21 -0.84 -6.70
C VAL A 143 4.46 -1.56 -6.22
N PHE A 144 4.75 -1.46 -4.93
CA PHE A 144 5.84 -2.15 -4.25
C PHE A 144 5.28 -3.23 -3.31
N PRO A 145 5.70 -4.50 -3.42
CA PRO A 145 6.75 -4.98 -4.32
C PRO A 145 6.34 -4.99 -5.80
N LYS A 146 7.30 -4.78 -6.71
CA LYS A 146 7.07 -4.77 -8.18
C LYS A 146 6.97 -6.17 -8.81
N HIS A 147 7.19 -7.23 -8.04
CA HIS A 147 7.19 -8.61 -8.50
C HIS A 147 6.32 -9.48 -7.58
N ASP A 148 5.81 -10.58 -8.13
CA ASP A 148 4.97 -11.55 -7.40
C ASP A 148 5.81 -12.54 -6.59
N ARG A 149 7.07 -12.72 -6.99
CA ARG A 149 8.07 -13.56 -6.33
C ARG A 149 9.48 -13.09 -6.67
N LEU A 150 10.44 -13.44 -5.81
CA LEU A 150 11.87 -13.38 -6.14
C LEU A 150 12.22 -14.54 -7.06
N ASP A 151 13.11 -14.29 -8.00
CA ASP A 151 13.68 -15.28 -8.92
C ASP A 151 15.14 -14.91 -9.23
N ASP A 152 15.80 -15.69 -10.10
CA ASP A 152 17.21 -15.48 -10.46
C ASP A 152 17.47 -14.12 -11.13
N ARG A 153 16.44 -13.49 -11.74
CA ARG A 153 16.54 -12.18 -12.40
C ARG A 153 16.27 -11.04 -11.42
N ALA A 154 15.49 -11.29 -10.37
CA ALA A 154 15.09 -10.32 -9.36
C ALA A 154 15.46 -10.81 -7.94
N GLN A 155 16.72 -11.24 -7.74
CA GLN A 155 17.20 -11.87 -6.50
C GLN A 155 16.78 -11.15 -5.20
N TYR A 156 16.74 -9.81 -5.22
CA TYR A 156 16.31 -9.00 -4.08
C TYR A 156 15.00 -8.23 -4.33
N GLY A 157 14.52 -8.19 -5.58
CA GLY A 157 13.43 -7.31 -5.99
C GLY A 157 13.79 -5.83 -5.93
N ASN A 158 12.81 -4.99 -5.58
CA ASN A 158 12.95 -3.53 -5.49
C ASN A 158 12.63 -3.05 -4.09
N PHE A 159 13.41 -2.10 -3.58
CA PHE A 159 13.13 -1.48 -2.29
C PHE A 159 12.31 -0.20 -2.48
N ILE A 160 11.59 0.18 -1.43
CA ILE A 160 10.96 1.49 -1.28
C ILE A 160 11.55 2.19 -0.06
N ASN A 161 11.66 3.52 -0.09
CA ASN A 161 12.15 4.27 1.08
C ASN A 161 11.20 4.09 2.26
N ALA A 162 11.72 3.67 3.41
CA ALA A 162 10.89 3.44 4.57
C ALA A 162 10.45 4.77 5.19
N PRO A 163 9.22 4.86 5.74
CA PRO A 163 8.74 6.04 6.44
C PRO A 163 9.58 6.42 7.66
N LEU A 164 9.30 7.59 8.21
CA LEU A 164 9.86 8.13 9.46
C LEU A 164 11.39 8.32 9.43
N PHE A 165 11.95 8.75 8.30
CA PHE A 165 13.35 9.15 8.26
C PHE A 165 13.54 10.40 9.12
N GLY A 166 14.30 10.29 10.20
CA GLY A 166 14.32 11.29 11.28
C GLY A 166 14.66 12.72 10.84
N ALA A 167 15.44 12.88 9.76
CA ALA A 167 15.80 14.19 9.22
C ALA A 167 14.67 14.86 8.40
N LEU A 168 13.69 14.07 7.94
CA LEU A 168 12.56 14.52 7.14
C LEU A 168 11.27 14.68 7.95
N VAL A 169 11.13 13.97 9.07
CA VAL A 169 9.98 14.07 9.97
C VAL A 169 9.68 15.50 10.42
N PRO A 170 10.66 16.32 10.88
CA PRO A 170 10.40 17.71 11.26
C PRO A 170 9.91 18.60 10.11
N LYS A 171 10.14 18.18 8.86
CA LYS A 171 9.70 18.88 7.64
C LYS A 171 8.32 18.40 7.16
N GLY A 172 7.64 17.57 7.94
CA GLY A 172 6.36 16.98 7.55
C GLY A 172 6.49 15.97 6.40
N ARG A 173 7.69 15.38 6.21
CA ARG A 173 7.98 14.39 5.17
C ARG A 173 8.26 13.04 5.79
N THR A 174 7.99 11.97 5.04
CA THR A 174 8.04 10.59 5.50
C THR A 174 7.14 10.31 6.71
N VAL A 175 6.03 11.04 6.83
CA VAL A 175 5.08 10.93 7.95
C VAL A 175 3.70 10.57 7.42
N PHE A 176 2.94 9.83 8.22
CA PHE A 176 1.58 9.44 7.91
C PHE A 176 0.60 10.59 8.21
N LEU A 177 -0.30 10.83 7.26
CA LEU A 177 -1.38 11.82 7.33
C LEU A 177 -2.55 11.28 8.14
N ASN A 178 -3.25 12.19 8.84
CA ASN A 178 -4.44 11.87 9.60
C ASN A 178 -5.62 11.62 8.65
N ASP A 179 -6.23 10.43 8.76
CA ASP A 179 -7.35 10.02 7.90
C ASP A 179 -8.68 10.77 8.13
N ARG A 180 -8.72 11.64 9.16
CA ARG A 180 -9.80 12.60 9.42
C ARG A 180 -9.48 14.03 8.98
N ASP A 181 -8.20 14.34 8.82
CA ASP A 181 -7.69 15.66 8.44
C ASP A 181 -6.38 15.49 7.66
N PHE A 182 -6.51 15.28 6.36
CA PHE A 182 -5.38 15.03 5.47
C PHE A 182 -4.43 16.23 5.34
N ALA A 183 -4.78 17.41 5.87
CA ALA A 183 -3.87 18.55 5.93
C ALA A 183 -2.79 18.40 7.01
N ARG A 184 -2.93 17.45 7.94
CA ARG A 184 -2.05 17.31 9.10
C ARG A 184 -1.54 15.87 9.26
N PRO A 185 -0.25 15.69 9.59
CA PRO A 185 0.26 14.40 10.04
C PRO A 185 -0.43 13.90 11.32
N HIS A 186 -0.49 12.59 11.52
CA HIS A 186 -0.86 12.03 12.81
C HIS A 186 0.05 12.57 13.92
N ARG A 187 -0.56 13.03 15.03
CA ARG A 187 0.17 13.59 16.18
C ARG A 187 1.12 12.57 16.83
N ASP A 188 0.71 11.30 16.87
CA ASP A 188 1.54 10.19 17.35
C ASP A 188 1.64 9.13 16.26
N GLN A 189 2.69 9.23 15.45
CA GLN A 189 3.02 8.29 14.37
C GLN A 189 3.19 6.86 14.89
N TRP A 190 3.67 6.69 16.13
CA TRP A 190 3.91 5.38 16.71
C TRP A 190 2.61 4.72 17.17
N ALA A 191 1.68 5.50 17.72
CA ALA A 191 0.35 5.01 18.05
C ALA A 191 -0.43 4.57 16.80
N LEU A 192 -0.26 5.29 15.68
CA LEU A 192 -0.80 4.86 14.39
C LEU A 192 -0.22 3.51 13.99
N LEU A 193 1.10 3.39 13.92
CA LEU A 193 1.77 2.17 13.44
C LEU A 193 1.51 0.95 14.34
N GLU A 194 1.39 1.15 15.64
CA GLU A 194 1.01 0.10 16.59
C GLU A 194 -0.44 -0.35 16.40
N GLY A 195 -1.33 0.55 15.97
CA GLY A 195 -2.75 0.31 15.76
C GLY A 195 -3.16 0.01 14.32
N VAL A 196 -2.21 -0.25 13.40
CA VAL A 196 -2.57 -0.53 12.00
C VAL A 196 -3.43 -1.79 11.91
N LYS A 197 -4.49 -1.71 11.12
CA LYS A 197 -5.31 -2.87 10.76
C LYS A 197 -4.55 -3.65 9.70
N ARG A 198 -4.53 -4.97 9.87
CA ARG A 198 -3.81 -5.89 8.97
C ARG A 198 -4.82 -6.70 8.18
N VAL A 199 -4.71 -6.64 6.86
CA VAL A 199 -5.48 -7.48 5.95
C VAL A 199 -4.94 -8.90 6.05
N THR A 200 -5.82 -9.86 6.29
CA THR A 200 -5.46 -11.28 6.37
C THR A 200 -5.44 -11.92 4.98
N ALA A 201 -4.90 -13.13 4.89
CA ALA A 201 -4.98 -13.90 3.65
C ALA A 201 -6.44 -14.25 3.29
N SER A 202 -7.29 -14.50 4.29
CA SER A 202 -8.72 -14.79 4.07
C SER A 202 -9.43 -13.56 3.52
N ASP A 203 -9.26 -12.39 4.15
CA ASP A 203 -9.88 -11.15 3.67
C ASP A 203 -9.53 -10.89 2.19
N LEU A 204 -8.25 -11.12 1.84
CA LEU A 204 -7.75 -10.95 0.49
C LEU A 204 -8.37 -11.96 -0.49
N ASP A 205 -8.52 -13.21 -0.06
CA ASP A 205 -9.12 -14.26 -0.87
C ASP A 205 -10.61 -13.99 -1.11
N ASP A 206 -11.34 -13.62 -0.07
CA ASP A 206 -12.77 -13.27 -0.13
C ASP A 206 -13.01 -12.08 -1.07
N ILE A 207 -12.17 -11.04 -0.99
CA ILE A 207 -12.25 -9.87 -1.89
C ILE A 207 -12.00 -10.30 -3.34
N LEU A 208 -10.92 -11.04 -3.59
CA LEU A 208 -10.55 -11.45 -4.95
C LEU A 208 -11.57 -12.42 -5.54
N GLU A 209 -12.17 -13.29 -4.75
CA GLU A 209 -13.23 -14.20 -5.17
C GLU A 209 -14.52 -13.45 -5.51
N THR A 210 -14.94 -12.51 -4.66
CA THR A 210 -16.11 -11.67 -4.88
C THR A 210 -16.02 -10.89 -6.19
N GLU A 211 -14.83 -10.45 -6.57
CA GLU A 211 -14.58 -9.70 -7.80
C GLU A 211 -14.22 -10.59 -9.01
N GLY A 212 -14.30 -11.93 -8.87
CA GLY A 212 -14.01 -12.88 -9.96
C GLY A 212 -12.53 -12.88 -10.40
N LEU A 213 -11.61 -12.49 -9.50
CA LEU A 213 -10.17 -12.33 -9.75
C LEU A 213 -9.32 -13.49 -9.21
N THR A 214 -9.93 -14.64 -8.91
CA THR A 214 -9.26 -15.81 -8.31
C THR A 214 -8.23 -16.48 -9.21
N GLN A 215 -8.36 -16.37 -10.53
CA GLN A 215 -7.35 -16.87 -11.45
C GLN A 215 -6.19 -15.88 -11.53
N LEU A 216 -4.99 -16.34 -11.17
CA LEU A 216 -3.73 -15.70 -11.55
C LEU A 216 -3.58 -15.85 -13.07
N ASP A 217 -4.32 -15.04 -13.83
CA ASP A 217 -4.27 -15.06 -15.30
C ASP A 217 -2.83 -14.72 -15.71
N THR A 218 -2.07 -15.74 -16.10
CA THR A 218 -0.72 -15.66 -16.65
C THR A 218 -0.81 -15.17 -18.10
N SER A 219 -1.26 -13.94 -18.34
CA SER A 219 -0.85 -13.11 -19.48
C SER A 219 -1.66 -11.81 -19.54
N ARG A 220 -0.95 -10.68 -19.67
CA ARG A 220 -1.54 -9.36 -20.00
C ARG A 220 -2.25 -9.39 -21.38
N ALA A 221 -1.96 -10.39 -22.22
CA ALA A 221 -2.46 -10.56 -23.59
C ALA A 221 -3.84 -11.25 -23.72
N GLN A 222 -4.36 -11.93 -22.69
CA GLN A 222 -5.71 -12.53 -22.73
C GLN A 222 -6.82 -11.57 -22.27
N ARG A 223 -6.48 -10.43 -21.64
CA ARG A 223 -7.48 -9.44 -21.19
C ARG A 223 -8.27 -8.88 -22.36
N ASP A 224 -7.64 -8.58 -23.49
CA ASP A 224 -8.34 -8.00 -24.64
C ASP A 224 -9.31 -8.97 -25.34
N ARG A 225 -9.20 -10.28 -25.10
CA ARG A 225 -10.16 -11.29 -25.63
C ARG A 225 -11.24 -11.71 -24.63
N LYS A 226 -10.96 -11.73 -23.32
CA LYS A 226 -11.97 -12.06 -22.29
C LYS A 226 -12.99 -10.93 -22.10
N THR A 227 -12.62 -9.66 -22.33
CA THR A 227 -13.55 -8.51 -22.24
C THR A 227 -14.69 -8.59 -23.25
N ALA A 228 -14.54 -9.34 -24.35
CA ALA A 228 -15.56 -9.52 -25.38
C ALA A 228 -16.47 -10.73 -25.15
N LEU A 229 -16.07 -11.73 -24.35
CA LEU A 229 -16.78 -13.00 -24.22
C LEU A 229 -17.27 -13.35 -22.81
N GLY A 230 -16.78 -12.65 -21.76
CA GLY A 230 -17.15 -12.89 -20.36
C GLY A 230 -18.29 -12.02 -19.82
N LEU A 231 -18.93 -11.19 -20.65
CA LEU A 231 -20.04 -10.30 -20.25
C LEU A 231 -21.43 -10.92 -20.45
N LEU A 232 -21.50 -12.24 -20.69
CA LEU A 232 -22.77 -12.95 -20.81
C LEU A 232 -22.98 -13.85 -19.58
N SER A 233 -24.04 -13.54 -18.83
CA SER A 233 -24.52 -14.11 -17.56
C SER A 233 -23.76 -13.61 -16.32
N THR A 234 -24.38 -12.93 -15.35
CA THR A 234 -25.74 -13.03 -14.81
C THR A 234 -26.26 -11.61 -14.48
N PHE A 235 -27.59 -11.40 -14.58
CA PHE A 235 -28.30 -10.14 -14.24
C PHE A 235 -28.14 -9.72 -12.77
N GLY A 236 -26.95 -9.30 -12.36
CA GLY A 236 -26.65 -8.81 -11.02
C GLY A 236 -25.73 -7.60 -11.09
N LEU A 237 -26.03 -6.58 -10.27
CA LEU A 237 -25.16 -5.42 -10.11
C LEU A 237 -23.77 -5.87 -9.66
N PRO A 238 -22.68 -5.19 -10.08
CA PRO A 238 -21.35 -5.50 -9.58
C PRO A 238 -21.29 -5.31 -8.05
N PRO A 239 -20.44 -6.06 -7.32
CA PRO A 239 -20.42 -6.04 -5.85
C PRO A 239 -20.15 -4.64 -5.25
N CYS A 240 -19.41 -3.79 -5.97
CA CYS A 240 -19.23 -2.38 -5.60
C CYS A 240 -20.55 -1.58 -5.66
N ALA A 241 -21.39 -1.83 -6.67
CA ALA A 241 -22.72 -1.25 -6.80
C ALA A 241 -23.72 -1.83 -5.77
N GLN A 242 -23.64 -3.13 -5.47
CA GLN A 242 -24.45 -3.74 -4.41
C GLN A 242 -24.14 -3.13 -3.04
N ARG A 243 -22.86 -2.92 -2.71
CA ARG A 243 -22.43 -2.28 -1.46
C ARG A 243 -22.85 -0.81 -1.38
N MET A 244 -22.82 -0.08 -2.51
CA MET A 244 -23.35 1.29 -2.58
C MET A 244 -24.84 1.37 -2.30
N LEU A 245 -25.62 0.42 -2.82
CA LEU A 245 -27.06 0.35 -2.54
C LEU A 245 -27.36 -0.07 -1.10
N GLY A 246 -26.55 -0.95 -0.51
CA GLY A 246 -26.75 -1.43 0.87
C GLY A 246 -26.35 -0.43 1.95
N ASN A 247 -25.25 0.31 1.74
CA ASN A 247 -24.65 1.16 2.78
C ASN A 247 -24.85 2.67 2.55
N GLY A 248 -25.45 3.07 1.43
CA GLY A 248 -25.60 4.46 1.03
C GLY A 248 -24.35 5.06 0.38
N VAL A 249 -24.53 6.19 -0.29
CA VAL A 249 -23.48 6.91 -1.04
C VAL A 249 -22.82 7.96 -0.13
N THR A 250 -21.49 8.04 -0.14
CA THR A 250 -20.69 9.06 0.59
C THR A 250 -19.81 9.88 -0.36
N ASP A 251 -19.11 10.89 0.16
CA ASP A 251 -18.22 11.75 -0.63
C ASP A 251 -17.14 10.96 -1.40
N TYR A 252 -16.70 11.51 -2.55
CA TYR A 252 -15.63 10.99 -3.43
C TYR A 252 -15.95 9.75 -4.30
N GLN A 253 -17.24 9.45 -4.55
CA GLN A 253 -17.67 8.27 -5.33
C GLN A 253 -18.02 8.53 -6.81
N ARG A 254 -17.56 9.65 -7.42
CA ARG A 254 -17.87 9.99 -8.83
C ARG A 254 -17.51 8.87 -9.81
N THR A 255 -16.37 8.22 -9.59
CA THR A 255 -15.87 7.15 -10.44
C THR A 255 -16.73 5.89 -10.34
N ALA A 256 -17.28 5.63 -9.16
CA ALA A 256 -18.20 4.52 -8.95
C ALA A 256 -19.58 4.78 -9.56
N CYS A 257 -20.15 5.99 -9.41
CA CYS A 257 -21.37 6.40 -10.14
C CYS A 257 -21.17 6.32 -11.66
N PHE A 258 -20.01 6.73 -12.17
CA PHE A 258 -19.66 6.63 -13.58
C PHE A 258 -19.60 5.18 -14.06
N ARG A 259 -19.03 4.27 -13.26
CA ARG A 259 -18.99 2.83 -13.58
C ARG A 259 -20.35 2.16 -13.49
N LEU A 260 -21.19 2.57 -12.55
CA LEU A 260 -22.59 2.18 -12.46
C LEU A 260 -23.35 2.64 -13.71
N ALA A 261 -23.11 3.87 -14.17
CA ALA A 261 -23.68 4.40 -15.40
C ALA A 261 -23.17 3.66 -16.65
N ILE A 262 -21.89 3.29 -16.72
CA ILE A 262 -21.35 2.43 -17.79
C ILE A 262 -22.01 1.05 -17.76
N HIS A 263 -22.17 0.46 -16.57
CA HIS A 263 -22.79 -0.85 -16.41
C HIS A 263 -24.24 -0.83 -16.90
N PHE A 264 -25.03 0.18 -16.52
CA PHE A 264 -26.40 0.35 -17.00
C PHE A 264 -26.50 0.78 -18.47
N LYS A 265 -25.48 1.41 -19.05
CA LYS A 265 -25.43 1.73 -20.49
C LYS A 265 -25.14 0.49 -21.35
N LYS A 266 -24.58 -0.57 -20.75
CA LYS A 266 -24.22 -1.83 -21.43
C LYS A 266 -25.24 -2.95 -21.22
N ALA A 267 -26.16 -2.81 -20.26
CA ALA A 267 -27.31 -3.68 -20.04
C ALA A 267 -28.49 -3.23 -20.91
#